data_AF-A0A9Q3CCD9-F1
#
_entry.id   AF-A0A9Q3CCD9-F1
#
_cell.length_a   1.000
_cell.length_b   1.000
_cell.length_c   1.000
_cell.angle_alpha   90.00
_cell.angle_beta   90.00
_cell.angle_gamma   90.00
#
_symmetry.space_group_name_H-M   'P 1'
#
loop_
_entity.id
_entity.type
_entity.pdbx_description
1 polymer ?
#
loop_
_entity_poly.entity_id
_entity_poly.type
_entity_poly.pdbx_seq_one_letter_code
_entity_poly.pdbx_strand_id
1 'polypeptide(L)'
;MAERGHKKLKGALVKMCGENGSKWKEYLPIVTLTDIILTNQTTGYSPFELQLGQQPVLPIDLETNTYLGIECNTISTREELLEARTIQIAAKEEARLEAAEKLRDSRKNSVQYVDKKMAHGLR
;
A
#
# COMPACT_ATOMS: atom_id res chain seq x y z
N MET A 1 1.02 28.90 -0.94
CA MET A 1 1.35 27.69 -1.76
C MET A 1 0.87 26.39 -1.11
N ALA A 2 0.93 26.23 0.22
CA ALA A 2 0.43 25.04 0.93
C ALA A 2 -1.05 24.72 0.66
N GLU A 3 -1.91 25.75 0.65
CA GLU A 3 -3.36 25.60 0.45
C GLU A 3 -3.74 24.91 -0.88
N ARG A 4 -3.00 25.20 -1.96
CA ARG A 4 -3.25 24.62 -3.29
C ARG A 4 -2.82 23.17 -3.40
N GLY A 5 -1.74 22.79 -2.73
CA GLY A 5 -1.29 21.40 -2.64
C GLY A 5 -2.23 20.55 -1.79
N HIS A 6 -2.62 21.09 -0.62
CA HIS A 6 -3.52 20.40 0.30
C HIS A 6 -4.93 20.17 -0.25
N LYS A 7 -5.38 20.97 -1.23
CA LYS A 7 -6.70 20.76 -1.87
C LYS A 7 -6.83 19.35 -2.47
N LYS A 8 -5.80 18.89 -3.20
CA LYS A 8 -5.80 17.56 -3.84
C LYS A 8 -5.69 16.44 -2.81
N LEU A 9 -4.85 16.66 -1.79
CA LEU A 9 -4.66 15.73 -0.69
C LEU A 9 -5.97 15.54 0.11
N LYS A 10 -6.69 16.63 0.38
CA LYS A 10 -8.01 16.59 1.01
C LYS A 10 -9.02 15.85 0.13
N GLY A 11 -9.03 16.11 -1.18
CA GLY A 11 -9.89 15.42 -2.13
C GLY A 11 -9.67 13.90 -2.11
N ALA A 12 -8.41 13.47 -2.22
CA ALA A 12 -8.05 12.05 -2.12
C ALA A 12 -8.45 11.46 -0.76
N LEU A 13 -8.18 12.15 0.35
CA LEU A 13 -8.54 11.67 1.68
C LEU A 13 -10.06 11.49 1.86
N VAL A 14 -10.86 12.45 1.36
CA VAL A 14 -12.32 12.35 1.40
C VAL A 14 -12.81 11.15 0.59
N LYS A 15 -12.25 10.91 -0.60
CA LYS A 15 -12.59 9.74 -1.43
C LYS A 15 -12.23 8.42 -0.73
N MET A 16 -11.04 8.33 -0.13
CA MET A 16 -10.60 7.15 0.62
C MET A 16 -11.50 6.84 1.83
N CYS A 17 -12.00 7.86 2.52
CA CYS A 17 -12.93 7.66 3.64
C CYS A 17 -14.33 7.23 3.21
N GLY A 18 -14.73 7.52 1.97
CA GLY A 18 -16.08 7.24 1.46
C GLY A 18 -17.16 7.81 2.39
N GLU A 19 -18.14 6.97 2.74
CA GLU A 19 -19.23 7.34 3.64
C GLU A 19 -18.80 7.41 5.13
N ASN A 20 -17.71 6.73 5.50
CA ASN A 20 -17.25 6.67 6.89
C ASN A 20 -16.09 7.63 7.14
N GLY A 21 -16.44 8.90 7.34
CA GLY A 21 -15.49 9.96 7.64
C GLY A 21 -14.60 9.72 8.86
N SER A 22 -14.95 8.80 9.78
CA SER A 22 -14.15 8.49 10.97
C SER A 22 -12.79 7.85 10.64
N LYS A 23 -12.68 7.16 9.50
CA LYS A 23 -11.47 6.45 9.06
C LYS A 23 -10.35 7.37 8.57
N TRP A 24 -10.54 8.69 8.56
CA TRP A 24 -9.53 9.63 8.06
C TRP A 24 -8.18 9.51 8.75
N LYS A 25 -8.15 9.13 10.04
CA LYS A 25 -6.92 8.93 10.80
C LYS A 25 -6.10 7.74 10.28
N GLU A 26 -6.77 6.71 9.78
CA GLU A 26 -6.14 5.51 9.23
C GLU A 26 -5.55 5.80 7.84
N TYR A 27 -6.28 6.56 7.01
CA TYR A 27 -5.85 6.86 5.65
C TYR A 27 -4.91 8.05 5.52
N LEU A 28 -4.90 9.00 6.47
CA LEU A 28 -4.04 10.19 6.39
C LEU A 28 -2.55 9.86 6.20
N PRO A 29 -1.94 8.94 6.96
CA PRO A 29 -0.53 8.58 6.76
C PRO A 29 -0.27 7.98 5.37
N ILE A 30 -1.22 7.20 4.85
CA ILE A 30 -1.07 6.52 3.55
C ILE A 30 -1.18 7.55 2.43
N VAL A 31 -2.20 8.41 2.45
CA VAL A 31 -2.40 9.45 1.44
C VAL A 31 -1.24 10.46 1.42
N THR A 32 -0.72 10.84 2.59
CA THR A 32 0.43 11.75 2.68
C THR A 32 1.71 11.11 2.14
N LEU A 33 1.97 9.83 2.46
CA LEU A 33 3.06 9.07 1.84
C LEU A 33 2.92 9.04 0.32
N THR A 34 1.71 8.74 -0.19
CA THR A 34 1.43 8.71 -1.62
C THR A 34 1.76 10.04 -2.29
N ASP A 35 1.39 11.18 -1.71
CA ASP A 35 1.69 12.49 -2.30
C ASP A 35 3.20 12.82 -2.33
N ILE A 36 3.97 12.30 -1.37
CA ILE A 36 5.43 12.47 -1.29
C ILE A 36 6.15 11.66 -2.37
N ILE A 37 5.70 10.45 -2.65
CA ILE A 37 6.36 9.53 -3.60
C ILE A 37 5.86 9.68 -5.03
N LEU A 38 4.68 10.27 -5.24
CA LEU A 38 4.07 10.36 -6.55
C LEU A 38 4.63 11.55 -7.35
N THR A 39 4.90 11.32 -8.63
CA THR A 39 5.46 12.35 -9.51
C THR A 39 4.50 13.52 -9.67
N ASN A 40 5.06 14.73 -9.65
CA ASN A 40 4.30 15.95 -9.90
C ASN A 40 4.38 16.31 -11.38
N GLN A 41 3.22 16.51 -12.01
CA GLN A 41 3.11 16.85 -13.43
C GLN A 41 3.89 18.12 -13.81
N THR A 42 4.04 19.07 -12.88
CA THR A 42 4.73 20.35 -13.16
C THR A 42 6.25 20.17 -13.24
N THR A 43 6.81 19.36 -12.33
CA THR A 43 8.26 19.18 -12.18
C THR A 43 8.77 17.92 -12.85
N GLY A 44 7.90 16.96 -13.19
CA GLY A 44 8.26 15.62 -13.63
C GLY A 44 8.75 14.70 -12.50
N TYR A 45 9.17 15.27 -11.37
CA TYR A 45 9.74 14.57 -10.22
C TYR A 45 8.77 14.52 -9.03
N SER A 46 8.92 13.50 -8.19
CA SER A 46 8.25 13.42 -6.87
C SER A 46 8.96 14.30 -5.84
N PRO A 47 8.25 14.80 -4.80
CA PRO A 47 8.90 15.48 -3.67
C PRO A 47 10.05 14.67 -3.05
N PHE A 48 9.90 13.35 -2.96
CA PHE A 48 10.93 12.44 -2.48
C PHE A 48 12.20 12.50 -3.34
N GLU A 49 12.05 12.46 -4.67
CA GLU A 49 13.19 12.56 -5.60
C GLU A 49 13.89 13.91 -5.51
N LEU A 50 13.12 15.00 -5.39
CA LEU A 50 13.70 16.33 -5.28
C LEU A 50 14.54 16.48 -4.01
N GLN A 51 14.16 15.78 -2.94
CA GLN A 51 14.84 15.87 -1.66
C GLN A 51 16.04 14.92 -1.55
N LEU A 52 15.93 13.70 -2.10
CA LEU A 52 16.93 12.64 -1.91
C LEU A 52 17.73 12.30 -3.16
N GLY A 53 17.35 12.83 -4.33
CA GLY A 53 17.99 12.54 -5.61
C GLY A 53 17.79 11.10 -6.10
N GLN A 54 16.86 10.35 -5.51
CA GLN A 54 16.59 8.95 -5.81
C GLN A 54 15.09 8.69 -5.98
N GLN A 55 14.73 7.74 -6.83
CA GLN A 55 13.35 7.32 -7.05
C GLN A 55 12.82 6.58 -5.80
N PRO A 56 11.57 6.84 -5.37
CA PRO A 56 10.97 6.10 -4.27
C PRO A 56 10.59 4.69 -4.75
N VAL A 57 11.34 3.68 -4.30
CA VAL A 57 11.05 2.27 -4.56
C VAL A 57 10.43 1.66 -3.31
N LEU A 58 9.14 1.32 -3.36
CA LEU A 58 8.48 0.63 -2.26
C LEU A 58 8.59 -0.89 -2.44
N PRO A 59 8.55 -1.69 -1.36
CA PRO A 59 8.50 -3.15 -1.47
C PRO A 59 7.33 -3.66 -2.33
N ILE A 60 6.22 -2.91 -2.41
CA ILE A 60 5.11 -3.25 -3.32
C ILE A 60 5.53 -3.20 -4.79
N ASP A 61 6.38 -2.25 -5.16
CA ASP A 61 6.87 -2.08 -6.54
C ASP A 61 7.85 -3.18 -6.95
N LEU A 62 8.43 -3.90 -5.97
CA LEU A 62 9.33 -5.03 -6.21
C LEU A 62 8.61 -6.38 -6.24
N GLU A 63 7.64 -6.57 -5.34
CA GLU A 63 6.90 -7.84 -5.21
C GLU A 63 5.82 -7.98 -6.27
N THR A 64 5.14 -6.86 -6.57
CA THR A 64 4.28 -6.77 -7.73
C THR A 64 5.16 -6.32 -8.87
N ASN A 65 5.48 -7.22 -9.82
CA ASN A 65 6.15 -6.85 -11.08
C ASN A 65 5.31 -5.88 -11.95
N THR A 66 4.22 -5.35 -11.37
CA THR A 66 3.14 -4.58 -11.93
C THR A 66 3.07 -3.24 -11.20
N TYR A 67 4.04 -2.37 -11.51
CA TYR A 67 3.71 -0.94 -11.64
C TYR A 67 2.53 -0.72 -12.64
N LEU A 68 2.19 -1.75 -13.41
CA LEU A 68 1.09 -1.87 -14.38
C LEU A 68 -0.25 -2.37 -13.81
N GLY A 69 -0.39 -2.59 -12.50
CA GLY A 69 -1.63 -3.13 -11.91
C GLY A 69 -2.76 -2.12 -11.75
N ILE A 70 -2.48 -0.83 -11.88
CA ILE A 70 -3.51 0.20 -12.06
C ILE A 70 -3.77 0.30 -13.55
N GLU A 71 -5.03 0.20 -13.97
CA GLU A 71 -5.45 0.61 -15.31
C GLU A 71 -5.27 2.13 -15.44
N CYS A 72 -4.02 2.60 -15.55
CA CYS A 72 -3.68 4.03 -15.64
C CYS A 72 -4.32 4.71 -16.86
N ASN A 73 -4.81 3.92 -17.83
CA ASN A 73 -5.56 4.42 -18.97
C ASN A 73 -6.92 5.02 -18.62
N THR A 74 -7.48 4.76 -17.43
CA THR A 74 -8.76 5.35 -16.99
C THR A 74 -8.60 6.55 -16.06
N ILE A 75 -7.39 6.81 -15.57
CA ILE A 75 -7.13 7.88 -14.59
C ILE A 75 -6.91 9.20 -15.31
N SER A 76 -7.81 10.15 -15.07
CA SER A 76 -7.78 11.46 -15.72
C SER A 76 -7.30 12.56 -14.77
N THR A 77 -7.47 12.37 -13.46
CA THR A 77 -7.14 13.39 -12.45
C THR A 77 -6.05 12.95 -11.48
N ARG A 78 -5.33 13.94 -10.93
CA ARG A 78 -4.31 13.71 -9.90
C ARG A 78 -4.90 13.14 -8.60
N GLU A 79 -6.15 13.48 -8.30
CA GLU A 79 -6.85 12.99 -7.11
C GLU A 79 -7.18 11.50 -7.26
N GLU A 80 -7.65 11.06 -8.44
CA GLU A 80 -7.83 9.64 -8.77
C GLU A 80 -6.51 8.87 -8.76
N LEU A 81 -5.42 9.48 -9.24
CA LEU A 81 -4.09 8.85 -9.18
C LEU A 81 -3.64 8.63 -7.73
N LEU A 82 -3.82 9.64 -6.88
CA LEU A 82 -3.53 9.55 -5.45
C LEU A 82 -4.38 8.47 -4.78
N GLU A 83 -5.68 8.43 -5.09
CA GLU A 83 -6.62 7.41 -4.59
C GLU A 83 -6.20 6.01 -5.01
N ALA A 84 -6.02 5.75 -6.30
CA ALA A 84 -5.63 4.44 -6.83
C ALA A 84 -4.33 3.94 -6.21
N ARG A 85 -3.32 4.80 -6.11
CA ARG A 85 -2.04 4.45 -5.50
C ARG A 85 -2.16 4.22 -3.98
N THR A 86 -3.00 4.99 -3.29
CA THR A 86 -3.28 4.79 -1.86
C THR A 86 -3.96 3.44 -1.63
N ILE A 87 -4.92 3.06 -2.47
CA ILE A 87 -5.58 1.75 -2.41
C ILE A 87 -4.55 0.63 -2.59
N GLN A 88 -3.63 0.74 -3.55
CA GLN A 88 -2.56 -0.27 -3.72
C GLN A 88 -1.72 -0.46 -2.45
N ILE A 89 -1.29 0.65 -1.85
CA ILE A 89 -0.45 0.63 -0.64
C ILE A 89 -1.23 0.05 0.55
N ALA A 90 -2.50 0.46 0.71
CA ALA A 90 -3.36 -0.01 1.78
C ALA A 90 -3.71 -1.51 1.66
N ALA A 91 -4.15 -1.94 0.48
CA ALA A 91 -4.57 -3.32 0.22
C ALA A 91 -3.44 -4.33 0.44
N LYS A 92 -2.19 -3.94 0.15
CA LYS A 92 -1.04 -4.82 0.41
C LYS A 92 -0.82 -5.06 1.91
N GLU A 93 -1.06 -4.06 2.76
CA GLU A 93 -0.86 -4.27 4.20
C GLU A 93 -1.84 -5.32 4.74
N GLU A 94 -3.10 -5.27 4.29
CA GLU A 94 -4.09 -6.30 4.59
C GLU A 94 -3.68 -7.67 4.03
N ALA A 95 -3.31 -7.74 2.75
CA ALA A 95 -2.88 -8.99 2.12
C ALA A 95 -1.62 -9.59 2.78
N ARG A 96 -0.69 -8.74 3.25
CA ARG A 96 0.51 -9.15 3.98
C ARG A 96 0.15 -9.77 5.32
N LEU A 97 -0.77 -9.17 6.07
CA LEU A 97 -1.22 -9.68 7.36
C LEU A 97 -1.89 -11.05 7.18
N GLU A 98 -2.75 -11.19 6.18
CA GLU A 98 -3.41 -12.44 5.84
C GLU A 98 -2.39 -13.53 5.44
N ALA A 99 -1.41 -13.19 4.60
CA ALA A 99 -0.36 -14.12 4.20
C ALA A 99 0.51 -14.56 5.41
N ALA A 100 0.81 -13.64 6.33
CA ALA A 100 1.56 -13.94 7.54
C ALA A 100 0.79 -14.89 8.46
N GLU A 101 -0.54 -14.73 8.57
CA GLU A 101 -1.40 -15.64 9.33
C GLU A 101 -1.42 -17.04 8.72
N LYS A 102 -1.66 -17.15 7.41
CA LYS A 102 -1.62 -18.43 6.68
C LYS A 102 -0.27 -19.15 6.85
N LEU A 103 0.84 -18.41 6.84
CA LEU A 103 2.17 -18.98 7.09
C LEU A 103 2.32 -19.51 8.51
N ARG A 104 1.77 -18.83 9.52
CA ARG A 104 1.78 -19.31 10.91
C ARG A 104 0.97 -20.59 11.06
N ASP A 105 -0.21 -20.66 10.46
CA ASP A 105 -1.06 -21.84 10.49
C ASP A 105 -0.43 -23.03 9.79
N SER A 106 0.15 -22.80 8.60
CA SER A 106 0.90 -23.82 7.86
C SER A 106 2.05 -24.39 8.69
N ARG A 107 2.83 -23.51 9.36
CA ARG A 107 3.92 -23.94 10.27
C ARG A 107 3.39 -24.76 11.44
N LYS A 108 2.30 -24.32 12.09
CA LYS A 108 1.68 -25.05 13.21
C LYS A 108 1.21 -26.44 12.78
N ASN A 109 0.58 -26.55 11.63
CA ASN A 109 0.10 -27.83 11.07
C ASN A 109 1.28 -28.77 10.74
N SER A 110 2.37 -28.22 10.21
CA SER A 110 3.59 -28.98 9.93
C SER A 110 4.22 -29.57 11.21
N VAL A 111 4.34 -28.75 12.27
CA VAL A 111 4.84 -29.20 13.58
C VAL A 111 3.95 -30.31 14.15
N GLN A 112 2.63 -30.11 14.18
CA GLN A 112 1.69 -31.12 14.67
C GLN A 112 1.75 -32.45 13.91
N TYR A 113 1.96 -32.38 12.58
CA TYR A 113 2.14 -33.57 11.76
C TYR A 113 3.41 -34.33 12.17
N VAL A 114 4.52 -33.63 12.37
CA VAL A 114 5.79 -34.23 12.80
C VAL A 114 5.66 -34.83 14.21
N ASP A 115 5.06 -34.11 15.15
CA ASP A 115 4.85 -34.60 16.53
C ASP A 115 4.04 -35.90 16.56
N LYS A 116 2.93 -35.95 15.80
CA LYS A 116 2.11 -37.17 15.66
C LYS A 116 2.90 -38.33 15.05
N LYS A 117 3.73 -38.05 14.05
CA LYS A 117 4.58 -39.06 13.40
C LYS A 117 5.65 -39.60 14.36
N MET A 118 6.30 -38.73 15.13
CA MET A 118 7.33 -39.12 16.10
C MET A 118 6.76 -39.87 17.31
N ALA A 119 5.56 -39.52 17.77
CA ALA A 119 4.88 -40.22 18.87
C ALA A 119 4.62 -41.71 18.58
N HIS A 120 4.45 -42.09 17.31
CA HIS A 120 4.24 -43.48 16.90
C HIS A 120 5.56 -44.28 16.78
N GLY A 121 6.71 -43.62 16.69
CA GLY A 121 8.03 -44.25 16.55
C GLY A 121 8.77 -44.52 17.86
N LEU A 122 8.23 -44.09 19.01
CA LEU A 122 8.80 -44.26 20.35
C LEU A 122 8.19 -45.46 21.12
N ARG A 123 7.55 -46.40 20.42
CA ARG A 123 7.07 -47.68 20.97
C ARG A 123 7.81 -48.86 20.36
#